data_AF-A0A2D6TJ02-F1
#
_entry.id   AF-A0A2D6TJ02-F1
#
_cell.length_a   1.000
_cell.length_b   1.000
_cell.length_c   1.000
_cell.angle_alpha   90.00
_cell.angle_beta   90.00
_cell.angle_gamma   90.00
#
_symmetry.space_group_name_H-M   'P 1'
#
loop_
_entity.id
_entity.type
_entity.pdbx_description
1 polymer ?
#
loop_
_entity_poly.entity_id
_entity_poly.type
_entity_poly.pdbx_seq_one_letter_code
_entity_poly.pdbx_strand_id
1 'polypeptide(L)' 'MKKVMAFGSFDMLHKGHEAYLKEAKSYGDYLIVIVARDDSIMKFKGKEPKNDENYRLEQIKKLDFVDEAVL' A
#
# COMPACT_ATOMS: atom_id res chain seq x y z
N MET A 1 1.50 -20.98 7.45
CA MET A 1 1.83 -19.62 6.99
C MET A 1 0.53 -18.89 6.67
N LYS A 2 0.14 -17.93 7.52
CA LYS A 2 -1.05 -17.10 7.34
C LYS A 2 -0.69 -15.85 6.53
N LYS A 3 -1.42 -15.61 5.44
CA LYS A 3 -1.25 -14.41 4.61
C LYS A 3 -2.27 -13.34 5.00
N VAL A 4 -1.83 -12.09 5.05
CA VAL A 4 -2.64 -10.90 5.26
C VAL A 4 -2.53 -10.02 4.02
N MET A 5 -3.65 -9.43 3.63
CA MET A 5 -3.70 -8.48 2.53
C MET A 5 -4.15 -7.12 3.07
N ALA A 6 -3.43 -6.08 2.69
CA ALA A 6 -3.82 -4.69 2.93
C ALA A 6 -3.96 -3.96 1.59
N PHE A 7 -4.93 -3.05 1.49
CA PHE A 7 -5.17 -2.25 0.30
C PHE A 7 -5.18 -0.76 0.65
N GLY A 8 -4.70 0.08 -0.26
CA GLY A 8 -4.76 1.53 -0.10
C GLY A 8 -4.17 2.31 -1.27
N SER A 9 -4.41 3.62 -1.30
CA SER A 9 -3.72 4.50 -2.25
C SER A 9 -2.26 4.74 -1.85
N PHE A 10 -1.96 4.83 -0.55
CA PHE A 10 -0.61 5.10 -0.02
C PHE A 10 0.11 6.30 -0.66
N ASP A 11 -0.65 7.28 -1.14
CA ASP A 11 -0.13 8.53 -1.67
C ASP A 11 0.48 9.37 -0.53
N MET A 12 1.63 9.97 -0.79
CA MET A 12 2.47 10.62 0.24
C MET A 12 2.66 9.72 1.47
N LEU A 13 3.34 8.59 1.28
CA LEU A 13 3.61 7.62 2.35
C LEU A 13 4.11 8.32 3.63
N HIS A 14 3.47 8.01 4.76
CA HIS A 14 3.71 8.68 6.05
C HIS A 14 3.48 7.71 7.21
N LYS A 15 3.86 8.11 8.43
CA LYS A 15 3.82 7.25 9.63
C LYS A 15 2.47 6.57 9.89
N GLY A 16 1.35 7.22 9.57
CA GLY A 16 0.02 6.59 9.68
C GLY A 16 -0.16 5.35 8.79
N HIS A 17 0.36 5.37 7.56
CA HIS A 17 0.32 4.22 6.66
C HIS A 17 1.25 3.10 7.17
N GLU A 18 2.44 3.45 7.66
CA GLU A 18 3.35 2.47 8.26
C GLU A 18 2.73 1.79 9.48
N ALA A 19 2.07 2.55 10.37
CA ALA A 19 1.40 1.99 11.54
C ALA A 19 0.28 1.01 11.13
N TYR A 20 -0.56 1.41 10.17
CA TYR A 20 -1.61 0.55 9.60
C TYR A 20 -1.04 -0.74 9.01
N LEU A 21 0.02 -0.67 8.21
CA LEU A 21 0.61 -1.85 7.58
C LEU A 21 1.35 -2.75 8.60
N LYS A 22 1.99 -2.18 9.64
CA LYS A 22 2.59 -2.95 10.73
C LYS A 22 1.54 -3.70 11.55
N GLU A 23 0.42 -3.06 11.85
CA GLU A 23 -0.73 -3.70 12.47
C GLU A 23 -1.28 -4.82 11.58
N ALA A 24 -1.43 -4.57 10.27
CA ALA A 24 -1.82 -5.60 9.31
C ALA A 24 -0.87 -6.80 9.32
N LYS A 25 0.45 -6.57 9.26
CA LYS A 25 1.48 -7.63 9.34
C LYS A 25 1.33 -8.44 10.63
N SER A 26 0.99 -7.83 11.76
CA SER A 26 0.83 -8.55 13.05
C SER A 26 -0.25 -9.64 13.03
N TYR A 27 -1.19 -9.59 12.08
CA TYR A 27 -2.23 -10.61 11.94
C TYR A 27 -1.80 -11.86 11.17
N GLY A 28 -0.57 -11.94 10.64
CA GLY A 28 -0.09 -13.13 9.93
C GLY A 28 1.43 -13.15 9.71
N ASP A 29 1.88 -14.10 8.92
CA ASP A 29 3.30 -14.34 8.68
C ASP A 29 3.79 -13.61 7.41
N TYR A 30 2.86 -13.27 6.51
CA TYR A 30 3.14 -12.72 5.18
C TYR A 30 2.14 -11.61 4.83
N LEU A 31 2.61 -10.42 4.52
CA LEU A 31 1.85 -9.23 4.17
C LEU A 31 1.98 -8.93 2.68
N ILE A 32 0.84 -8.95 2.00
CA ILE A 32 0.67 -8.48 0.63
C ILE A 32 0.02 -7.10 0.68
N VAL A 33 0.64 -6.11 0.04
CA VAL A 33 0.10 -4.76 -0.06
C VAL A 33 -0.31 -4.45 -1.49
N ILE A 34 -1.59 -4.19 -1.70
CA ILE A 34 -2.13 -3.78 -3.00
C ILE A 34 -2.21 -2.25 -3.04
N VAL A 35 -1.49 -1.67 -3.98
CA VAL A 35 -1.44 -0.22 -4.21
C VAL A 35 -2.46 0.13 -5.29
N ALA A 36 -3.45 0.95 -4.94
CA ALA A 36 -4.49 1.35 -5.87
C ALA A 36 -3.91 2.03 -7.13
N ARG A 37 -4.44 1.67 -8.30
CA ARG A 37 -4.13 2.31 -9.58
C ARG A 37 -4.55 3.78 -9.63
N ASP A 38 -3.85 4.59 -10.42
CA ASP A 38 -4.16 6.02 -10.60
C ASP A 38 -5.56 6.22 -11.18
N ASP A 39 -5.96 5.38 -12.15
CA ASP A 39 -7.28 5.40 -12.77
C ASP A 39 -8.42 5.16 -11.76
N SER A 40 -8.18 4.26 -10.81
CA SER A 40 -9.11 3.88 -9.75
C SER A 40 -9.24 5.00 -8.73
N ILE A 41 -8.13 5.63 -8.36
CA ILE A 41 -8.13 6.80 -7.47
C ILE A 41 -8.93 7.94 -8.12
N MET A 42 -8.69 8.25 -9.40
CA MET A 42 -9.43 9.27 -10.12
C MET A 42 -10.93 8.94 -10.19
N LYS A 43 -11.29 7.71 -10.56
CA LYS A 43 -12.68 7.24 -10.67
C LYS A 43 -13.46 7.35 -9.37
N PHE A 44 -12.86 6.96 -8.23
CA PHE A 44 -13.56 6.89 -6.95
C PHE A 44 -13.42 8.14 -6.08
N LYS A 45 -12.33 8.90 -6.21
CA LYS A 45 -12.08 10.11 -5.39
C LYS A 45 -12.25 11.41 -6.16
N GLY A 46 -12.41 11.37 -7.49
CA GLY A 46 -12.59 12.55 -8.34
C GLY A 46 -11.35 13.45 -8.44
N LYS A 47 -10.18 12.93 -8.06
CA LYS A 47 -8.90 13.64 -8.13
C LYS A 47 -7.74 12.66 -8.26
N GLU A 48 -6.68 13.08 -8.93
CA GLU A 48 -5.45 12.31 -9.05
C GLU A 48 -4.67 12.28 -7.72
N PRO A 49 -3.90 11.21 -7.46
CA PRO A 49 -2.91 11.21 -6.40
C PRO A 49 -1.77 12.19 -6.72
N LYS A 50 -1.02 12.61 -5.70
CA LYS A 50 0.16 13.46 -5.90
C LYS A 50 1.34 12.73 -6.53
N ASN A 51 1.45 11.43 -6.29
CA ASN A 51 2.47 10.57 -6.89
C ASN A 51 1.79 9.45 -7.67
N ASP A 52 2.37 9.09 -8.82
CA ASP A 52 1.87 8.01 -9.66
C ASP A 52 1.95 6.64 -8.96
N GLU A 53 1.20 5.67 -9.50
CA GLU A 53 1.10 4.32 -8.96
C GLU A 53 2.43 3.58 -8.86
N ASN A 54 3.36 3.81 -9.79
CA ASN A 54 4.67 3.15 -9.76
C ASN A 54 5.54 3.72 -8.65
N TYR A 55 5.55 5.05 -8.47
CA TYR A 55 6.23 5.68 -7.35
C TYR A 55 5.69 5.17 -6.02
N ARG A 56 4.36 5.15 -5.85
CA ARG A 56 3.71 4.68 -4.63
C ARG A 56 4.03 3.22 -4.35
N LEU A 57 4.00 2.36 -5.38
CA LEU A 57 4.43 0.96 -5.29
C LEU A 57 5.88 0.83 -4.80
N GLU A 58 6.80 1.59 -5.40
CA GLU A 58 8.22 1.57 -5.01
C GLU A 58 8.44 2.03 -3.57
N GLN A 59 7.66 2.99 -3.06
CA GLN A 59 7.73 3.36 -1.65
C GLN A 59 7.27 2.23 -0.72
N ILE A 60 6.23 1.49 -1.12
CA ILE A 60 5.74 0.35 -0.34
C ILE A 60 6.74 -0.81 -0.34
N LYS A 61 7.38 -1.11 -1.49
CA LYS A 61 8.43 -2.14 -1.58
C LYS A 61 9.66 -1.87 -0.69
N LYS A 62 9.91 -0.60 -0.34
CA LYS A 62 11.03 -0.21 0.54
C LYS A 62 10.76 -0.49 2.02
N LEU A 63 9.52 -0.81 2.40
CA LEU A 63 9.19 -1.17 3.77
C LEU A 63 9.67 -2.60 4.02
N ASP A 64 10.63 -2.75 4.93
CA ASP A 64 11.29 -4.02 5.28
C ASP A 64 10.34 -5.11 5.81
N PHE A 65 9.18 -4.72 6.31
CA PHE A 65 8.15 -5.62 6.84
C PHE A 65 7.04 -5.98 5.83
N VAL A 66 7.10 -5.48 4.59
CA VAL A 66 6.19 -5.83 3.49
C VAL A 66 6.84 -6.93 2.65
N ASP A 67 6.17 -8.08 2.53
CA ASP A 67 6.73 -9.23 1.79
C ASP A 67 6.44 -9.16 0.28
N GLU A 68 5.30 -8.60 -0.10
CA GLU A 68 4.90 -8.44 -1.49
C GLU A 68 4.11 -7.14 -1.67
N ALA A 69 4.41 -6.38 -2.72
CA ALA A 69 3.66 -5.18 -3.09
C ALA A 69 3.32 -5.24 -4.59
N VAL A 70 2.04 -5.01 -4.92
CA VAL A 70 1.51 -5.12 -6.29
C VAL A 70 0.54 -3.97 -6.60
N LEU A 71 0.28 -3.75 -7.89
CA LEU A 71 -0.72 -2.79 -8.42
C LEU A 71 -2.08 -3.46 -8.68
#